data_AF-A0A7S2KC99-F1
#
_entry.id   AF-A0A7S2KC99-F1
#
_cell.length_a   1.000
_cell.length_b   1.000
_cell.length_c   1.000
_cell.angle_alpha   90.00
_cell.angle_beta   90.00
_cell.angle_gamma   90.00
#
_symmetry.space_group_name_H-M   'P 1'
#
loop_
_entity.id
_entity.type
_entity.pdbx_description
1 polymer ?
#
loop_
_entity_poly.entity_id
_entity_poly.type
_entity_poly.pdbx_seq_one_letter_code
_entity_poly.pdbx_strand_id
1 'polypeptide(L)'
;QIAVVVIFVVSGLCLDSVSDCHRPKALVLGTILVLLVTPLIAWPILHFGQGHVNQTLLEGMALFCIVPTTLSSGVTMVTQARGNVSLAVLLTTLTNLMGVFTMPWSVSRIFAATVPIKPLDMLHELIWLTLAPLAVGMGLRKVSPVLRQFSKDRKKPLGLSQNSCILCVVWLMTSSAQEKIVHTASSDLWSCAVLAAGGHFVYR
;
A
#
# COMPACT_ATOMS: atom_id res chain seq x y z
N GLN A 1 12.40 8.08 4.18
CA GLN A 1 11.84 7.52 5.44
C GLN A 1 10.96 8.52 6.20
N ILE A 2 11.40 9.77 6.43
CA ILE A 2 10.60 10.79 7.16
C ILE A 2 9.19 10.99 6.57
N ALA A 3 9.08 11.12 5.24
CA ALA A 3 7.78 11.27 4.58
C ALA A 3 6.81 10.10 4.86
N VAL A 4 7.34 8.86 4.93
CA VAL A 4 6.55 7.65 5.24
C VAL A 4 6.03 7.70 6.66
N VAL A 5 6.89 8.06 7.62
CA VAL A 5 6.53 8.24 9.03
C VAL A 5 5.42 9.28 9.19
N VAL A 6 5.55 10.43 8.52
CA VAL A 6 4.53 11.49 8.54
C VAL A 6 3.19 10.99 7.98
N ILE A 7 3.20 10.26 6.86
CA ILE A 7 2.00 9.67 6.26
C ILE A 7 1.28 8.74 7.26
N PHE A 8 2.02 7.87 7.95
CA PHE A 8 1.43 6.92 8.91
C PHE A 8 0.95 7.59 10.20
N VAL A 9 1.67 8.59 10.72
CA VAL A 9 1.21 9.39 11.88
C VAL A 9 -0.08 10.14 11.56
N VAL A 10 -0.15 10.82 10.41
CA VAL A 10 -1.34 11.53 9.95
C VAL A 10 -2.51 10.56 9.72
N SER A 11 -2.23 9.39 9.14
CA SER A 11 -3.24 8.34 8.95
C SER A 11 -3.79 7.83 10.29
N GLY A 12 -2.93 7.64 11.30
CA GLY A 12 -3.32 7.22 12.65
C GLY A 12 -4.16 8.29 13.36
N LEU A 13 -3.82 9.57 13.21
CA LEU A 13 -4.59 10.70 13.75
C LEU A 13 -6.00 10.79 13.14
N CYS A 14 -6.15 10.46 11.86
CA CYS A 14 -7.43 10.48 11.16
C CYS A 14 -8.32 9.26 11.44
N LEU A 15 -7.77 8.19 12.01
CA LEU A 15 -8.47 6.92 12.22
C LEU A 15 -9.51 7.00 13.34
N ASP A 16 -10.79 7.17 12.99
CA ASP A 16 -11.89 7.52 13.91
C ASP A 16 -12.72 6.28 14.28
N SER A 17 -12.08 5.28 14.87
CA SER A 17 -12.71 4.11 15.54
C SER A 17 -13.54 3.14 14.68
N VAL A 18 -13.45 1.87 15.09
CA VAL A 18 -13.91 0.58 14.50
C VAL A 18 -15.44 0.40 14.49
N SER A 19 -16.18 1.51 14.49
CA SER A 19 -17.63 1.56 14.76
C SER A 19 -18.50 0.86 13.71
N ASP A 20 -17.94 0.54 12.53
CA ASP A 20 -18.62 -0.13 11.42
C ASP A 20 -18.38 -1.65 11.34
N CYS A 21 -18.05 -2.30 12.46
CA CYS A 21 -18.03 -3.77 12.60
C CYS A 21 -19.43 -4.43 12.45
N HIS A 22 -20.37 -3.77 11.79
CA HIS A 22 -21.74 -4.23 11.58
C HIS A 22 -21.94 -4.93 10.22
N ARG A 23 -20.90 -4.98 9.37
CA ARG A 23 -20.94 -5.65 8.05
C ARG A 23 -19.77 -6.63 7.83
N PRO A 24 -19.72 -7.75 8.59
CA PRO A 24 -18.60 -8.70 8.53
C PRO A 24 -18.42 -9.34 7.15
N LYS A 25 -19.51 -9.57 6.40
CA LYS A 25 -19.44 -10.17 5.06
C LYS A 25 -18.63 -9.32 4.08
N ALA A 26 -18.87 -8.00 4.06
CA ALA A 26 -18.16 -7.09 3.18
C ALA A 26 -16.68 -6.94 3.60
N LEU A 27 -16.42 -6.96 4.90
CA LEU A 27 -15.08 -6.89 5.44
C LEU A 27 -14.26 -8.13 5.08
N VAL A 28 -14.80 -9.34 5.30
CA VAL A 28 -14.14 -10.60 4.96
C VAL A 28 -13.89 -10.68 3.46
N LEU A 29 -14.87 -10.33 2.63
CA LEU A 29 -14.71 -10.32 1.18
C LEU A 29 -13.60 -9.36 0.74
N GLY A 30 -13.60 -8.12 1.25
CA GLY A 30 -12.57 -7.13 0.94
C GLY A 30 -11.18 -7.59 1.39
N THR A 31 -11.07 -8.20 2.58
CA THR A 31 -9.82 -8.74 3.10
C THR A 31 -9.29 -9.86 2.20
N ILE A 32 -10.15 -10.79 1.77
CA ILE A 32 -9.78 -11.86 0.84
C ILE A 32 -9.32 -11.28 -0.50
N LEU A 33 -10.04 -10.31 -1.06
CA LEU A 33 -9.64 -9.65 -2.30
C LEU A 33 -8.25 -9.02 -2.19
N VAL A 34 -8.00 -8.25 -1.13
CA VAL A 34 -6.74 -7.52 -0.96
C VAL A 34 -5.57 -8.43 -0.63
N LEU A 35 -5.75 -9.40 0.28
CA LEU A 35 -4.66 -10.24 0.79
C LEU A 35 -4.46 -11.55 0.02
N LEU A 36 -5.46 -12.00 -0.75
CA LEU A 36 -5.38 -13.25 -1.50
C LEU A 36 -5.41 -12.99 -3.00
N VAL A 37 -6.40 -12.26 -3.51
CA VAL A 37 -6.56 -12.08 -4.97
C VAL A 37 -5.45 -11.20 -5.55
N THR A 38 -5.13 -10.07 -4.91
CA THR A 38 -4.05 -9.18 -5.40
C THR A 38 -2.69 -9.87 -5.48
N PRO A 39 -2.23 -10.59 -4.44
CA PRO A 39 -0.96 -11.32 -4.52
C PRO A 39 -1.02 -12.52 -5.48
N LEU A 40 -2.19 -13.15 -5.68
CA LEU A 40 -2.33 -14.22 -6.67
C LEU A 40 -2.05 -13.73 -8.10
N ILE A 41 -2.34 -12.45 -8.40
CA ILE A 41 -2.05 -11.85 -9.71
C ILE A 41 -0.53 -11.69 -9.94
N ALA A 42 0.30 -11.70 -8.90
CA ALA A 42 1.75 -11.69 -9.06
C ALA A 42 2.27 -12.95 -9.80
N TRP A 43 1.64 -14.11 -9.58
CA TRP A 43 2.03 -15.37 -10.22
C TRP A 43 1.93 -15.37 -11.76
N PRO A 44 0.77 -15.04 -12.38
CA PRO A 44 0.68 -14.96 -13.83
C PRO A 44 1.57 -13.85 -14.39
N ILE A 45 1.76 -12.72 -13.69
CA ILE A 45 2.71 -11.69 -14.13
C ILE A 45 4.11 -12.30 -14.24
N LEU A 46 4.61 -12.96 -13.18
CA LEU A 46 5.92 -13.60 -13.19
C LEU A 46 6.01 -14.69 -14.27
N HIS A 47 4.98 -15.50 -14.45
CA HIS A 47 5.03 -16.62 -15.40
C HIS A 47 4.97 -16.16 -16.86
N PHE A 48 4.08 -15.23 -17.20
CA PHE A 48 3.93 -14.75 -18.59
C PHE A 48 4.98 -13.71 -18.97
N GLY A 49 5.51 -12.95 -18.00
CA GLY A 49 6.56 -11.97 -18.27
C GLY A 49 7.96 -12.56 -18.35
N GLN A 50 8.17 -13.80 -17.90
CA GLN A 50 9.45 -14.51 -18.05
C GLN A 50 9.86 -14.58 -19.53
N GLY A 51 11.09 -14.18 -19.82
CA GLY A 51 11.66 -14.16 -21.18
C GLY A 51 11.29 -12.96 -22.04
N HIS A 52 10.30 -12.14 -21.64
CA HIS A 52 9.86 -10.95 -22.40
C HIS A 52 10.20 -9.63 -21.72
N VAL A 53 10.38 -9.64 -20.39
CA VAL A 53 10.66 -8.46 -19.57
C VAL A 53 11.90 -8.72 -18.73
N ASN A 54 12.73 -7.69 -18.51
CA ASN A 54 13.81 -7.74 -17.54
C ASN A 54 13.33 -8.27 -16.18
N GLN A 55 14.04 -9.27 -15.64
CA GLN A 55 13.67 -9.94 -14.40
C GLN A 55 13.49 -8.96 -13.23
N THR A 56 14.34 -7.92 -13.12
CA THR A 56 14.24 -6.91 -12.06
C THR A 56 12.93 -6.13 -12.11
N LEU A 57 12.44 -5.83 -13.31
CA LEU A 57 11.22 -5.07 -13.52
C LEU A 57 9.99 -5.93 -13.26
N LEU A 58 10.04 -7.19 -13.70
CA LEU A 58 9.00 -8.18 -13.44
C LEU A 58 8.83 -8.46 -11.94
N GLU A 59 9.97 -8.57 -11.26
CA GLU A 59 10.07 -8.66 -9.81
C GLU A 59 9.45 -7.44 -9.11
N GLY A 60 9.76 -6.21 -9.57
CA GLY A 60 9.12 -4.99 -9.05
C GLY A 60 7.59 -4.98 -9.23
N MET A 61 7.10 -5.47 -10.37
CA MET A 61 5.65 -5.60 -10.63
C MET A 61 4.99 -6.63 -9.72
N ALA A 62 5.62 -7.78 -9.51
CA ALA A 62 5.15 -8.79 -8.57
C ALA A 62 5.10 -8.23 -7.14
N LEU A 63 6.15 -7.51 -6.72
CA LEU A 63 6.22 -6.84 -5.43
C LEU A 63 5.07 -5.84 -5.25
N PHE A 64 4.76 -5.04 -6.29
CA PHE A 64 3.64 -4.11 -6.29
C PHE A 64 2.29 -4.79 -6.06
N CYS A 65 2.05 -5.96 -6.66
CA CYS A 65 0.81 -6.73 -6.47
C CYS A 65 0.69 -7.35 -5.08
N ILE A 66 1.82 -7.59 -4.41
CA ILE A 66 1.84 -8.15 -3.07
C ILE A 66 1.49 -7.07 -2.06
N VAL A 67 2.10 -5.87 -2.13
CA VAL A 67 1.93 -4.78 -1.14
C VAL A 67 0.45 -4.39 -0.89
N PRO A 68 0.03 -4.19 0.38
CA PRO A 68 -1.36 -3.88 0.72
C PRO A 68 -1.82 -2.49 0.25
N THR A 69 -3.13 -2.33 0.14
CA THR A 69 -3.81 -1.15 -0.42
C THR A 69 -3.53 0.16 0.34
N THR A 70 -3.40 1.26 -0.41
CA THR A 70 -3.07 2.58 0.15
C THR A 70 -4.25 3.21 0.89
N LEU A 71 -4.02 3.66 2.14
CA LEU A 71 -5.00 4.31 3.02
C LEU A 71 -5.62 5.59 2.43
N SER A 72 -4.86 6.41 1.71
CA SER A 72 -5.33 7.72 1.24
C SER A 72 -6.22 7.63 -0.01
N SER A 73 -5.72 6.95 -1.05
CA SER A 73 -6.38 6.94 -2.36
C SER A 73 -7.67 6.11 -2.34
N GLY A 74 -7.64 4.93 -1.72
CA GLY A 74 -8.79 4.02 -1.66
C GLY A 74 -9.99 4.65 -0.94
N VAL A 75 -9.75 5.29 0.21
CA VAL A 75 -10.81 5.96 0.99
C VAL A 75 -11.38 7.15 0.23
N THR A 76 -10.54 7.91 -0.47
CA THR A 76 -10.97 9.05 -1.29
C THR A 76 -11.85 8.59 -2.45
N MET A 77 -11.47 7.51 -3.14
CA MET A 77 -12.26 6.92 -4.22
C MET A 77 -13.63 6.43 -3.73
N VAL A 78 -13.68 5.74 -2.58
CA VAL A 78 -14.96 5.31 -1.99
C VAL A 78 -15.82 6.51 -1.62
N THR A 79 -15.22 7.59 -1.12
CA THR A 79 -15.92 8.84 -0.81
C THR A 79 -16.53 9.47 -2.07
N GLN A 80 -15.76 9.52 -3.17
CA GLN A 80 -16.22 10.05 -4.46
C GLN A 80 -17.32 9.18 -5.09
N ALA A 81 -17.21 7.85 -4.95
CA ALA A 81 -18.22 6.90 -5.38
C ALA A 81 -19.48 6.87 -4.48
N ARG A 82 -19.57 7.75 -3.48
CA ARG A 82 -20.64 7.79 -2.47
C ARG A 82 -20.82 6.47 -1.70
N GLY A 83 -19.74 5.70 -1.56
CA GLY A 83 -19.71 4.44 -0.82
C GLY A 83 -19.54 4.64 0.69
N ASN A 84 -19.44 3.54 1.43
CA ASN A 84 -19.23 3.58 2.87
C ASN A 84 -17.75 3.88 3.22
N VAL A 85 -17.49 5.14 3.55
CA VAL A 85 -16.16 5.65 3.93
C VAL A 85 -15.64 4.98 5.22
N SER A 86 -16.50 4.76 6.20
CA SER A 86 -16.12 4.12 7.48
C SER A 86 -15.70 2.67 7.27
N LEU A 87 -16.44 1.92 6.45
CA LEU A 87 -16.06 0.56 6.05
C LEU A 87 -14.75 0.54 5.26
N ALA A 88 -14.53 1.50 4.34
CA ALA A 88 -13.30 1.58 3.55
C ALA A 88 -12.07 1.86 4.43
N VAL A 89 -12.20 2.78 5.38
CA VAL A 89 -11.14 3.06 6.37
C VAL A 89 -10.85 1.81 7.19
N LEU A 90 -11.89 1.16 7.74
CA LEU A 90 -11.75 -0.05 8.54
C LEU A 90 -11.08 -1.19 7.77
N LEU A 91 -11.56 -1.47 6.56
CA LEU A 91 -11.00 -2.49 5.68
C LEU A 91 -9.53 -2.20 5.39
N THR A 92 -9.22 -0.96 5.00
CA THR A 92 -7.85 -0.60 4.62
C THR A 92 -6.89 -0.65 5.81
N THR A 93 -7.34 -0.29 7.02
CA THR A 93 -6.50 -0.46 8.22
C THR A 93 -6.26 -1.92 8.56
N LEU A 94 -7.31 -2.76 8.49
CA LEU A 94 -7.20 -4.19 8.77
C LEU A 94 -6.30 -4.89 7.75
N THR A 95 -6.45 -4.60 6.45
CA THR A 95 -5.62 -5.20 5.42
C THR A 95 -4.18 -4.72 5.48
N ASN A 96 -3.91 -3.46 5.85
CA ASN A 96 -2.54 -2.99 6.10
C ASN A 96 -1.92 -3.67 7.32
N LEU A 97 -2.67 -3.80 8.44
CA LEU A 97 -2.18 -4.48 9.64
C LEU A 97 -1.89 -5.96 9.35
N MET A 98 -2.83 -6.67 8.74
CA MET A 98 -2.63 -8.06 8.32
C MET A 98 -1.49 -8.17 7.30
N GLY A 99 -1.41 -7.21 6.38
CA GLY A 99 -0.35 -7.10 5.38
C GLY A 99 1.04 -7.04 6.00
N VAL A 100 1.25 -6.25 7.06
CA VAL A 100 2.56 -6.20 7.75
C VAL A 100 3.04 -7.59 8.16
N PHE A 101 2.12 -8.45 8.59
CA PHE A 101 2.44 -9.84 8.89
C PHE A 101 2.54 -10.68 7.61
N THR A 102 1.54 -10.69 6.73
CA THR A 102 1.50 -11.62 5.58
C THR A 102 2.52 -11.31 4.47
N MET A 103 2.96 -10.06 4.33
CA MET A 103 3.83 -9.61 3.23
C MET A 103 5.21 -10.26 3.26
N PRO A 104 5.99 -10.22 4.37
CA PRO A 104 7.31 -10.84 4.41
C PRO A 104 7.32 -12.30 3.97
N TRP A 105 6.31 -13.10 4.36
CA TRP A 105 6.23 -14.50 3.94
C TRP A 105 5.86 -14.67 2.46
N SER A 106 4.97 -13.82 1.95
CA SER A 106 4.57 -13.86 0.54
C SER A 106 5.74 -13.45 -0.37
N VAL A 107 6.46 -12.38 0.00
CA VAL A 107 7.66 -11.92 -0.67
C VAL A 107 8.76 -12.98 -0.57
N SER A 108 9.06 -13.51 0.62
CA SER A 108 10.09 -14.54 0.78
C SER A 108 9.82 -15.77 -0.09
N ARG A 109 8.56 -16.18 -0.29
CA ARG A 109 8.22 -17.30 -1.20
C ARG A 109 8.37 -16.95 -2.68
N ILE A 110 7.96 -15.75 -3.08
CA ILE A 110 7.98 -15.34 -4.48
C ILE A 110 9.40 -15.07 -4.98
N PHE A 111 10.26 -14.54 -4.10
CA PHE A 111 11.64 -14.16 -4.41
C PHE A 111 12.69 -15.14 -3.90
N ALA A 112 12.27 -16.31 -3.39
CA ALA A 112 13.15 -17.31 -2.76
C ALA A 112 14.34 -17.72 -3.64
N ALA A 113 14.17 -17.69 -4.97
CA ALA A 113 15.18 -18.09 -5.93
C ALA A 113 16.18 -16.98 -6.30
N THR A 114 15.81 -15.70 -6.15
CA THR A 114 16.62 -14.57 -6.62
C THR A 114 17.34 -13.82 -5.51
N VAL A 115 16.70 -13.65 -4.35
CA VAL A 115 17.25 -12.87 -3.23
C VAL A 115 16.98 -13.60 -1.92
N PRO A 116 18.00 -13.82 -1.05
CA PRO A 116 17.79 -14.37 0.28
C PRO A 116 17.10 -13.32 1.16
N ILE A 117 15.77 -13.30 1.10
CA ILE A 117 14.94 -12.39 1.90
C ILE A 117 14.56 -13.08 3.20
N LYS A 118 15.04 -12.53 4.32
CA LYS A 118 14.64 -12.95 5.66
C LYS A 118 13.32 -12.28 6.04
N PRO A 119 12.23 -13.04 6.19
CA PRO A 119 10.91 -12.46 6.45
C PRO A 119 10.85 -11.75 7.82
N LEU A 120 11.60 -12.22 8.81
CA LEU A 120 11.62 -11.62 10.15
C LEU A 120 12.24 -10.21 10.16
N ASP A 121 13.30 -9.99 9.37
CA ASP A 121 13.96 -8.68 9.29
C ASP A 121 13.05 -7.66 8.60
N MET A 122 12.39 -8.08 7.52
CA MET A 122 11.35 -7.26 6.86
C MET A 122 10.18 -6.95 7.79
N LEU A 123 9.70 -7.95 8.55
CA LEU A 123 8.62 -7.74 9.52
C LEU A 123 9.01 -6.68 10.55
N HIS A 124 10.20 -6.78 11.12
CA HIS A 124 10.72 -5.81 12.07
C HIS A 124 10.78 -4.40 11.46
N GLU A 125 11.29 -4.27 10.24
CA GLU A 125 11.35 -2.97 9.54
C GLU A 125 9.95 -2.40 9.28
N LEU A 126 9.00 -3.22 8.82
CA LEU A 126 7.62 -2.80 8.60
C LEU A 126 6.95 -2.36 9.91
N ILE A 127 7.19 -3.06 11.02
CA ILE A 127 6.66 -2.67 12.32
C ILE A 127 7.14 -1.28 12.72
N TRP A 128 8.44 -1.01 12.63
CA TRP A 128 9.00 0.29 13.00
C TRP A 128 8.63 1.41 12.04
N LEU A 129 8.54 1.12 10.74
CA LEU A 129 8.29 2.13 9.72
C LEU A 129 6.80 2.46 9.56
N THR A 130 5.90 1.51 9.86
CA THR A 130 4.46 1.66 9.60
C THR A 130 3.61 1.56 10.87
N LEU A 131 3.77 0.50 11.68
CA LEU A 131 2.93 0.26 12.86
C LEU A 131 3.23 1.23 14.00
N ALA A 132 4.51 1.47 14.29
CA ALA A 132 4.92 2.39 15.34
C ALA A 132 4.39 3.83 15.10
N PRO A 133 4.62 4.48 13.94
CA PRO A 133 4.07 5.81 13.69
C PRO A 133 2.55 5.85 13.64
N LEU A 134 1.90 4.80 13.13
CA LEU A 134 0.45 4.69 13.15
C LEU A 134 -0.09 4.65 14.58
N ALA A 135 0.51 3.81 15.45
CA ALA A 135 0.14 3.70 16.86
C ALA A 135 0.37 5.01 17.61
N VAL A 136 1.46 5.72 17.33
CA VAL A 136 1.72 7.07 17.87
C VAL A 136 0.62 8.03 17.44
N GLY A 137 0.25 8.07 16.16
CA GLY A 137 -0.84 8.92 15.66
C GLY A 137 -2.18 8.64 16.35
N MET A 138 -2.52 7.36 16.53
CA MET A 138 -3.74 6.94 17.24
C MET A 138 -3.68 7.31 18.74
N GLY A 139 -2.52 7.13 19.38
CA GLY A 139 -2.30 7.47 20.78
C GLY A 139 -2.43 8.97 21.04
N LEU A 140 -1.78 9.79 20.21
CA LEU A 140 -1.86 11.26 20.27
C LEU A 140 -3.31 11.76 20.15
N ARG A 141 -4.10 11.12 19.28
CA ARG A 141 -5.52 11.41 19.12
C ARG A 141 -6.33 11.07 20.38
N LYS A 142 -6.04 9.95 21.04
CA LYS A 142 -6.77 9.46 22.22
C LYS A 142 -6.45 10.28 23.47
N VAL A 143 -5.20 10.69 23.63
CA VAL A 143 -4.71 11.43 24.80
C VAL A 143 -5.09 12.92 24.72
N SER A 144 -5.04 13.53 23.53
CA SER A 144 -5.29 14.96 23.38
C SER A 144 -6.61 15.27 22.66
N PRO A 145 -7.62 15.82 23.36
CA PRO A 145 -8.86 16.27 22.72
C PRO A 145 -8.60 17.41 21.72
N VAL A 146 -7.55 18.20 21.93
CA VAL A 146 -7.12 19.27 21.03
C VAL A 146 -6.66 18.70 19.68
N LEU A 147 -5.84 17.64 19.69
CA LEU A 147 -5.39 16.98 18.46
C LEU A 147 -6.54 16.23 17.76
N ARG A 148 -7.48 15.69 18.53
CA ARG A 148 -8.70 15.09 17.98
C ARG A 148 -9.57 16.13 17.26
N GLN A 149 -9.76 17.31 17.86
CA GLN A 149 -10.53 18.40 17.27
C GLN A 149 -9.80 18.99 16.06
N PHE A 150 -8.48 19.19 16.17
CA PHE A 150 -7.63 19.61 15.05
C PHE A 150 -7.70 18.63 13.87
N SER A 151 -7.63 17.32 14.12
CA SER A 151 -7.79 16.31 13.07
C SER A 151 -9.15 16.42 12.36
N LYS A 152 -10.23 16.71 13.09
CA LYS A 152 -11.57 16.90 12.52
C LYS A 152 -11.68 18.21 11.72
N ASP A 153 -11.19 19.31 12.27
CA ASP A 153 -11.33 20.65 11.68
C ASP A 153 -10.37 20.85 10.49
N ARG A 154 -9.22 20.16 10.51
CA ARG A 154 -8.14 20.28 9.52
C ARG A 154 -7.98 19.02 8.65
N LYS A 155 -9.05 18.22 8.46
CA LYS A 155 -9.01 17.04 7.57
C LYS A 155 -8.49 17.34 6.17
N LYS A 156 -8.94 18.44 5.56
CA LYS A 156 -8.52 18.85 4.20
C LYS A 156 -7.01 19.11 4.09
N PRO A 157 -6.41 20.02 4.89
CA PRO A 157 -4.96 20.24 4.81
C PRO A 157 -4.12 19.05 5.29
N LEU A 158 -4.62 18.21 6.21
CA LEU A 158 -3.96 16.96 6.57
C LEU A 158 -3.90 15.98 5.39
N GLY A 159 -5.00 15.82 4.66
CA GLY A 159 -5.03 15.02 3.43
C GLY A 159 -4.14 15.59 2.33
N LEU A 160 -4.08 16.92 2.19
CA LEU A 160 -3.19 17.57 1.23
C LEU A 160 -1.71 17.35 1.59
N SER A 161 -1.34 17.49 2.87
CA SER A 161 0.01 17.19 3.36
C SER A 161 0.40 15.73 3.07
N GLN A 162 -0.50 14.79 3.34
CA GLN A 162 -0.30 13.38 3.03
C GLN A 162 -0.07 13.15 1.53
N ASN A 163 -0.88 13.76 0.66
CA ASN A 163 -0.72 13.64 -0.79
C ASN A 163 0.59 14.28 -1.28
N SER A 164 1.00 15.42 -0.72
CA SER A 164 2.29 16.04 -1.01
C SER A 164 3.46 15.13 -0.61
N CYS A 165 3.39 14.50 0.57
CA CYS A 165 4.41 13.52 0.98
C CYS A 165 4.48 12.33 0.03
N ILE A 166 3.34 11.81 -0.45
CA ILE A 166 3.30 10.74 -1.44
C ILE A 166 3.98 11.20 -2.74
N LEU A 167 3.66 12.39 -3.24
CA LEU A 167 4.29 12.96 -4.44
C LEU A 167 5.80 13.12 -4.26
N CYS A 168 6.27 13.59 -3.10
CA CYS A 168 7.69 13.66 -2.79
C CYS A 168 8.35 12.28 -2.79
N VAL A 169 7.71 11.25 -2.22
CA VAL A 169 8.25 9.88 -2.24
C VAL A 169 8.35 9.37 -3.66
N VAL A 170 7.31 9.53 -4.48
CA VAL A 170 7.34 9.14 -5.90
C VAL A 170 8.47 9.87 -6.63
N TRP A 171 8.61 11.17 -6.45
CA TRP A 171 9.68 11.96 -7.05
C TRP A 171 11.08 11.45 -6.65
N LEU A 172 11.30 11.21 -5.37
CA LEU A 172 12.58 10.71 -4.85
C LEU A 172 12.90 9.31 -5.41
N MET A 173 11.91 8.42 -5.47
CA MET A 173 12.10 7.07 -6.01
C MET A 173 12.38 7.10 -7.51
N THR A 174 11.63 7.89 -8.28
CA THR A 174 11.87 8.07 -9.72
C THR A 174 13.24 8.69 -9.99
N SER A 175 13.64 9.70 -9.22
CA SER A 175 14.95 10.33 -9.36
C SER A 175 16.08 9.37 -9.02
N SER A 176 15.96 8.58 -7.95
CA SER A 176 16.95 7.57 -7.59
C SER A 176 17.03 6.43 -8.60
N ALA A 177 15.95 6.15 -9.32
CA ALA A 177 15.89 5.12 -10.35
C ALA A 177 16.21 5.65 -11.77
N GLN A 178 16.49 6.94 -11.93
CA GLN A 178 16.60 7.60 -13.24
C GLN A 178 17.58 6.88 -14.17
N GLU A 179 18.79 6.59 -13.70
CA GLU A 179 19.80 5.89 -14.51
C GLU A 179 19.29 4.53 -15.01
N LYS A 180 18.68 3.74 -14.12
CA LYS A 180 18.10 2.44 -14.47
C LYS A 180 16.94 2.58 -15.47
N ILE A 181 16.10 3.61 -15.33
CA ILE A 181 14.97 3.87 -16.22
C ILE A 181 15.46 4.23 -17.63
N VAL A 182 16.48 5.10 -17.74
CA VAL A 182 17.00 5.55 -19.05
C VAL A 182 17.69 4.41 -19.80
N HIS A 183 18.36 3.50 -19.08
CA HIS A 183 19.06 2.36 -19.68
C HIS A 183 18.17 1.12 -19.89
N THR A 184 16.88 1.18 -19.51
CA THR A 184 15.94 0.07 -19.76
C THR A 184 15.54 0.05 -21.24
N ALA A 185 15.54 -1.14 -21.85
CA ALA A 185 15.13 -1.31 -23.24
C ALA A 185 13.69 -0.83 -23.46
N SER A 186 13.42 -0.13 -24.56
CA SER A 186 12.08 0.37 -24.87
C SER A 186 11.05 -0.75 -25.01
N SER A 187 11.47 -1.95 -25.42
CA SER A 187 10.64 -3.16 -25.47
C SER A 187 10.10 -3.57 -24.11
N ASP A 188 10.91 -3.43 -23.06
CA ASP A 188 10.57 -3.88 -21.71
C ASP A 188 9.58 -2.91 -21.08
N LEU A 189 9.75 -1.61 -21.34
CA LEU A 189 8.80 -0.56 -20.92
C LEU A 189 7.42 -0.76 -21.56
N TRP A 190 7.37 -1.08 -22.85
CA TRP A 190 6.11 -1.39 -23.53
C TRP A 190 5.45 -2.64 -22.99
N SER A 191 6.23 -3.71 -22.79
CA SER A 191 5.73 -4.97 -22.25
C SER A 191 5.17 -4.79 -20.83
N CYS A 192 5.83 -3.99 -20.00
CA CYS A 192 5.33 -3.62 -18.67
C CYS A 192 4.06 -2.77 -18.73
N ALA A 193 3.97 -1.81 -19.65
CA ALA A 193 2.76 -1.01 -19.82
C ALA A 193 1.56 -1.88 -20.23
N VAL A 194 1.77 -2.85 -21.14
CA VAL A 194 0.74 -3.81 -21.56
C VAL A 194 0.31 -4.71 -20.41
N LEU A 195 1.27 -5.28 -19.66
CA LEU A 195 0.97 -6.12 -18.49
C LEU A 195 0.23 -5.32 -17.40
N ALA A 196 0.62 -4.08 -17.14
CA ALA A 196 -0.06 -3.20 -16.18
C ALA A 196 -1.48 -2.86 -16.65
N ALA A 197 -1.68 -2.56 -17.93
CA ALA A 197 -2.99 -2.32 -18.51
C ALA A 197 -3.88 -3.57 -18.41
N GLY A 198 -3.33 -4.75 -18.71
CA GLY A 198 -3.99 -6.04 -18.55
C GLY A 198 -4.44 -6.29 -17.11
N GLY A 199 -3.58 -5.99 -16.13
CA GLY A 199 -3.94 -6.03 -14.71
C GLY A 199 -5.11 -5.11 -14.38
N HIS A 200 -5.15 -3.90 -14.93
CA HIS A 200 -6.26 -2.96 -14.72
C HIS A 200 -7.59 -3.47 -15.32
N PHE A 201 -7.57 -4.25 -16.42
CA PHE A 201 -8.78 -4.87 -16.97
C PHE A 201 -9.38 -5.93 -16.04
N VAL A 202 -8.58 -6.61 -15.22
CA VAL A 202 -9.06 -7.61 -14.24
C VAL A 202 -9.84 -6.96 -13.10
N TYR A 203 -9.54 -5.71 -12.76
CA TYR A 203 -10.16 -4.97 -11.66
C TYR A 203 -11.31 -4.06 -12.06
N ARG A 204 -11.64 -3.98 -13.35
CA ARG A 204 -12.74 -3.16 -13.87
C ARG A 204 -14.05 -3.93 -13.83
#